data_AF-A0A1R0M4J9-F1
#
_entry.id   AF-A0A1R0M4J9-F1
#
_cell.length_a   1.000
_cell.length_b   1.000
_cell.length_c   1.000
_cell.angle_alpha   90.00
_cell.angle_beta   90.00
_cell.angle_gamma   90.00
#
_symmetry.space_group_name_H-M   'P 1'
#
loop_
_entity.id
_entity.type
_entity.pdbx_description
1 polymer ?
#
loop_
_entity_poly.entity_id
_entity_poly.type
_entity_poly.pdbx_seq_one_letter_code
_entity_poly.pdbx_strand_id
1 'polypeptide(L)'
;MPEYLLRCDVRRIESTTDLLADLHRSEPGFAPYLLTAWSPELTAQDAIVLPYLARLLDEPLALRKPRTGHSAYQRLTWHCAIRNTSGQELDDDDWFELTHEILDVTGIEPDDDPAACRWAALRNTTDGLDIVATVIRQDGRWARLHNDAYFARSACADFAFSQGLDEPL
;
A
#
# COMPACT_ATOMS: atom_id res chain seq x y z
N MET A 1 -22.04 -12.37 -6.61
CA MET A 1 -20.58 -12.26 -6.39
C MET A 1 -20.33 -12.67 -4.96
N PRO A 2 -19.29 -13.46 -4.63
CA PRO A 2 -18.97 -13.73 -3.24
C PRO A 2 -18.77 -12.41 -2.50
N GLU A 3 -19.38 -12.29 -1.32
CA GLU A 3 -19.13 -11.16 -0.43
C GLU A 3 -17.81 -11.42 0.28
N TYR A 4 -16.74 -10.76 -0.18
CA TYR A 4 -15.46 -10.80 0.51
C TYR A 4 -15.54 -9.92 1.76
N LEU A 5 -15.18 -10.49 2.90
CA LEU A 5 -15.15 -9.77 4.18
C LEU A 5 -14.00 -8.79 4.26
N LEU A 6 -12.88 -9.07 3.58
CA LEU A 6 -11.83 -8.10 3.31
C LEU A 6 -11.91 -7.66 1.86
N ARG A 7 -12.40 -6.44 1.63
CA ARG A 7 -12.53 -5.85 0.29
C ARG A 7 -11.24 -5.15 -0.10
N CYS A 8 -10.58 -5.66 -1.13
CA CYS A 8 -9.35 -5.10 -1.68
C CYS A 8 -9.60 -4.44 -3.05
N ASP A 9 -9.24 -3.17 -3.18
CA ASP A 9 -9.30 -2.41 -4.43
C ASP A 9 -7.93 -1.81 -4.79
N VAL A 10 -7.42 -2.20 -5.96
CA VAL A 10 -6.15 -1.71 -6.49
C VAL A 10 -6.42 -0.76 -7.65
N ARG A 11 -5.83 0.44 -7.58
CA ARG A 11 -5.94 1.47 -8.61
C ARG A 11 -4.58 2.12 -8.92
N ARG A 12 -4.54 2.90 -10.00
CA ARG A 12 -3.40 3.74 -10.38
C ARG A 12 -3.80 5.21 -10.33
N ILE A 13 -2.93 6.03 -9.75
CA ILE A 13 -3.16 7.47 -9.57
C ILE A 13 -1.98 8.24 -10.16
N GLU A 14 -2.24 9.41 -10.73
CA GLU A 14 -1.21 10.21 -11.42
C GLU A 14 -0.32 11.03 -10.47
N SER A 15 -0.75 11.18 -9.21
CA SER A 15 -0.11 12.05 -8.22
C SER A 15 -0.10 11.40 -6.84
N THR A 16 1.08 11.07 -6.34
CA THR A 16 1.29 10.56 -4.97
C THR A 16 0.85 11.61 -3.94
N THR A 17 1.15 12.88 -4.17
CA THR A 17 0.78 13.97 -3.26
C THR A 17 -0.73 14.12 -3.12
N ASP A 18 -1.46 14.15 -4.25
CA ASP A 18 -2.92 14.31 -4.22
C ASP A 18 -3.59 13.08 -3.60
N LEU A 19 -3.08 11.89 -3.91
CA LEU A 19 -3.54 10.65 -3.27
C LEU A 19 -3.38 10.72 -1.74
N LEU A 20 -2.19 11.06 -1.24
CA LEU A 20 -1.95 11.13 0.21
C LEU A 20 -2.81 12.20 0.89
N ALA A 21 -2.99 13.36 0.24
CA ALA A 21 -3.88 14.40 0.73
C ALA A 21 -5.35 13.93 0.78
N ASP A 22 -5.80 13.16 -0.20
CA ASP A 22 -7.14 12.57 -0.23
C ASP A 22 -7.35 11.55 0.88
N LEU A 23 -6.37 10.65 1.08
CA LEU A 23 -6.41 9.60 2.10
C LEU A 23 -6.43 10.18 3.52
N HIS A 24 -5.72 11.28 3.76
CA HIS A 24 -5.64 11.91 5.08
C HIS A 24 -6.93 12.64 5.52
N ARG A 25 -7.91 12.86 4.63
CA ARG A 25 -9.19 13.52 4.98
C ARG A 25 -10.16 12.61 5.77
N SER A 26 -9.64 11.59 6.43
CA SER A 26 -10.36 10.40 6.86
C SER A 26 -10.96 10.52 8.28
N GLU A 27 -11.64 9.45 8.68
CA GLU A 27 -12.76 9.35 9.64
C GLU A 27 -12.73 10.31 10.86
N PRO A 28 -13.81 11.07 11.13
CA PRO A 28 -13.92 11.88 12.33
C PRO A 28 -13.73 11.02 13.59
N GLY A 29 -12.75 11.37 14.41
CA GLY A 29 -12.46 10.65 15.66
C GLY A 29 -11.39 9.56 15.55
N PHE A 30 -10.86 9.31 14.35
CA PHE A 30 -9.67 8.50 14.15
C PHE A 30 -8.47 9.40 13.85
N ALA A 31 -7.35 9.20 14.57
CA ALA A 31 -6.12 9.93 14.30
C ALA A 31 -5.29 9.14 13.27
N PRO A 32 -5.10 9.65 12.04
CA PRO A 32 -4.35 8.91 11.03
C PRO A 32 -2.89 8.66 11.43
N TYR A 33 -2.36 7.48 11.11
CA TYR A 33 -0.96 7.12 11.36
C TYR A 33 -0.38 6.22 10.27
N LEU A 34 0.96 6.18 10.21
CA LEU A 34 1.70 5.19 9.44
C LEU A 34 1.79 3.91 10.25
N LEU A 35 1.29 2.82 9.71
CA LEU A 35 1.45 1.49 10.30
C LEU A 35 2.87 0.98 10.07
N THR A 36 3.30 0.94 8.81
CA THR A 36 4.63 0.48 8.40
C THR A 36 4.99 1.04 7.00
N ALA A 37 6.26 0.98 6.63
CA ALA A 37 6.78 1.43 5.35
C ALA A 37 8.05 0.67 4.96
N TRP A 38 8.45 0.81 3.69
CA TRP A 38 9.69 0.24 3.14
C TRP A 38 10.98 0.61 3.91
N SER A 39 10.96 1.70 4.68
CA SER A 39 12.11 2.21 5.41
C SER A 39 11.87 2.09 6.91
N PRO A 40 12.72 1.38 7.66
CA PRO A 40 12.58 1.27 9.13
C PRO A 40 12.84 2.61 9.84
N GLU A 41 13.43 3.59 9.15
CA GLU A 41 13.66 4.93 9.69
C GLU A 41 12.41 5.81 9.64
N LEU A 42 11.38 5.42 8.88
CA LEU A 42 10.15 6.20 8.79
C LEU A 42 9.26 5.91 9.99
N THR A 43 8.99 6.95 10.77
CA THR A 43 8.07 6.89 11.89
C THR A 43 6.69 7.43 11.51
N ALA A 44 5.68 7.15 12.34
CA ALA A 44 4.36 7.75 12.20
C ALA A 44 4.41 9.28 12.17
N GLN A 45 5.33 9.91 12.90
CA GLN A 45 5.47 11.37 12.91
C GLN A 45 5.99 11.92 11.59
N ASP A 46 6.92 11.21 10.93
CA ASP A 46 7.50 11.62 9.65
C ASP A 46 6.49 11.53 8.50
N ALA A 47 5.59 10.54 8.56
CA ALA A 47 4.56 10.31 7.56
C ALA A 47 3.38 11.28 7.63
N ILE A 48 3.07 11.82 8.81
CA ILE A 48 2.02 12.85 8.97
C ILE A 48 2.37 14.14 8.18
N VAL A 49 3.65 14.37 7.87
CA VAL A 49 4.07 15.37 6.89
C VAL A 49 3.90 14.80 5.47
N LEU A 50 2.66 14.67 5.00
CA LEU A 50 2.32 14.02 3.72
C LEU A 50 3.17 14.47 2.51
N PRO A 51 3.51 15.76 2.33
CA PRO A 51 4.37 16.18 1.22
C PRO A 51 5.80 15.61 1.32
N TYR A 52 6.31 15.42 2.53
CA TYR A 52 7.61 14.80 2.76
C TYR A 52 7.56 13.30 2.41
N LEU A 53 6.53 12.60 2.86
CA LEU A 53 6.30 11.19 2.49
C LEU A 53 6.15 11.02 0.97
N ALA A 54 5.36 11.87 0.31
CA ALA A 54 5.21 11.86 -1.15
C ALA A 54 6.55 11.98 -1.87
N ARG A 55 7.40 12.91 -1.41
CA ARG A 55 8.74 13.12 -1.98
C ARG A 55 9.64 11.89 -1.81
N LEU A 56 9.57 11.23 -0.66
CA LEU A 56 10.35 10.00 -0.42
C LEU A 56 9.84 8.84 -1.29
N LEU A 57 8.52 8.67 -1.41
CA LEU A 57 7.93 7.67 -2.29
C LEU A 57 8.32 7.91 -3.76
N ASP A 58 8.27 9.16 -4.24
CA ASP A 58 8.57 9.55 -5.62
C ASP A 58 10.08 9.63 -5.96
N GLU A 59 10.98 9.45 -5.00
CA GLU A 59 12.42 9.58 -5.25
C GLU A 59 12.95 8.62 -6.35
N PRO A 60 12.58 7.33 -6.39
CA PRO A 60 13.04 6.43 -7.45
C PRO A 60 12.61 6.88 -8.85
N LEU A 61 11.41 7.46 -8.95
CA LEU A 61 10.88 8.05 -10.17
C LEU A 61 11.69 9.29 -10.57
N ALA A 62 12.00 10.19 -9.63
CA ALA A 62 12.83 11.37 -9.89
C ALA A 62 14.25 11.00 -10.35
N LEU A 63 14.82 9.93 -9.77
CA LEU A 63 16.16 9.43 -10.08
C LEU A 63 16.21 8.50 -11.30
N ARG A 64 15.07 8.15 -11.91
CA ARG A 64 15.03 7.21 -13.03
C ARG A 64 15.81 7.71 -14.25
N LYS A 65 15.59 8.97 -14.66
CA LYS A 65 16.30 9.55 -15.81
C LYS A 65 17.82 9.55 -15.62
N PRO A 66 18.37 10.06 -14.49
CA PRO A 66 19.82 10.01 -14.28
C PRO A 66 20.36 8.57 -14.16
N ARG A 67 19.59 7.59 -13.67
CA ARG A 67 20.03 6.19 -13.54
C ARG A 67 19.98 5.39 -14.83
N THR A 68 18.95 5.60 -15.66
CA THR A 68 18.63 4.71 -16.79
C THR A 68 18.70 5.40 -18.14
N GLY A 69 18.87 6.73 -18.18
CA GLY A 69 18.76 7.55 -19.39
C GLY A 69 17.33 7.79 -19.86
N HIS A 70 16.31 7.20 -19.22
CA HIS A 70 14.91 7.27 -19.65
C HIS A 70 14.03 7.98 -18.63
N SER A 71 13.19 8.91 -19.09
CA SER A 71 12.11 9.48 -18.27
C SER A 71 10.94 8.50 -18.15
N ALA A 72 10.25 8.51 -17.00
CA ALA A 72 8.92 7.91 -16.92
C ALA A 72 7.91 8.95 -17.41
N TYR A 73 7.27 8.68 -18.54
CA TYR A 73 6.27 9.60 -19.12
C TYR A 73 4.94 9.56 -18.37
N GLN A 74 4.73 8.52 -17.55
CA GLN A 74 3.56 8.37 -16.69
C GLN A 74 4.05 8.21 -15.26
N ARG A 75 3.55 9.06 -14.37
CA ARG A 75 3.61 8.83 -12.93
C ARG A 75 2.42 7.94 -12.59
N LEU A 76 2.68 6.72 -12.17
CA LEU A 76 1.62 5.83 -11.70
C LEU A 76 1.95 5.47 -10.27
N THR A 77 1.25 6.09 -9.34
CA THR A 77 1.23 5.67 -7.95
C THR A 77 0.27 4.49 -7.86
N TRP A 78 0.77 3.37 -7.35
CA TRP A 78 -0.02 2.21 -7.01
C TRP A 78 -0.71 2.45 -5.68
N HIS A 79 -1.99 2.13 -5.61
CA HIS A 79 -2.78 2.29 -4.41
C HIS A 79 -3.66 1.08 -4.20
N CYS A 80 -3.56 0.47 -3.02
CA CYS A 80 -4.42 -0.62 -2.58
C CYS A 80 -5.18 -0.19 -1.34
N ALA A 81 -6.50 -0.05 -1.46
CA ALA A 81 -7.38 0.16 -0.32
C ALA A 81 -7.95 -1.18 0.12
N ILE A 82 -7.87 -1.45 1.41
CA ILE A 82 -8.42 -2.63 2.05
C ILE A 82 -9.45 -2.16 3.07
N ARG A 83 -10.65 -2.77 3.04
CA ARG A 83 -11.73 -2.47 3.98
C ARG A 83 -12.27 -3.76 4.57
N ASN A 84 -12.31 -3.83 5.89
CA ASN A 84 -12.85 -4.94 6.65
C ASN A 84 -14.35 -4.74 6.91
N THR A 85 -15.15 -5.65 6.37
CA THR A 85 -16.61 -5.67 6.52
C THR A 85 -17.11 -6.86 7.33
N SER A 86 -16.22 -7.61 8.00
CA SER A 86 -16.59 -8.75 8.86
C SER A 86 -17.29 -8.35 10.15
N GLY A 87 -17.01 -7.14 10.66
CA GLY A 87 -17.43 -6.70 11.98
C GLY A 87 -16.53 -7.18 13.12
N GLN A 88 -15.55 -8.04 12.85
CA GLN A 88 -14.46 -8.37 13.76
C GLN A 88 -13.33 -7.34 13.59
N GLU A 89 -12.79 -6.83 14.70
CA GLU A 89 -11.64 -5.92 14.67
C GLU A 89 -10.36 -6.68 14.31
N LEU A 90 -9.54 -6.06 13.46
CA LEU A 90 -8.17 -6.50 13.17
C LEU A 90 -7.21 -5.53 13.86
N ASP A 91 -6.23 -6.07 14.57
CA ASP A 91 -5.22 -5.27 15.25
C ASP A 91 -4.07 -4.88 14.30
N ASP A 92 -3.11 -4.10 14.82
CA ASP A 92 -1.99 -3.63 14.01
C ASP A 92 -1.07 -4.77 13.52
N ASP A 93 -0.99 -5.89 14.25
CA ASP A 93 -0.20 -7.05 13.84
C ASP A 93 -0.89 -7.76 12.66
N ASP A 94 -2.21 -7.90 12.70
CA ASP A 94 -3.01 -8.43 11.58
C ASP A 94 -2.86 -7.56 10.32
N TRP A 95 -2.98 -6.24 10.47
CA TRP A 95 -2.81 -5.31 9.34
C TRP A 95 -1.38 -5.34 8.80
N PHE A 96 -0.39 -5.54 9.67
CA PHE A 96 1.02 -5.63 9.29
C PHE A 96 1.28 -6.88 8.46
N GLU A 97 0.80 -8.04 8.91
CA GLU A 97 0.93 -9.31 8.18
C GLU A 97 0.27 -9.22 6.80
N LEU A 98 -0.99 -8.77 6.74
CA LEU A 98 -1.72 -8.61 5.48
C LEU A 98 -1.03 -7.62 4.52
N THR A 99 -0.42 -6.55 5.05
CA THR A 99 0.36 -5.60 4.25
C THR A 99 1.50 -6.30 3.52
N HIS A 100 2.30 -7.10 4.25
CA HIS A 100 3.46 -7.79 3.69
C HIS A 100 3.05 -8.88 2.69
N GLU A 101 2.00 -9.64 2.97
CA GLU A 101 1.47 -10.62 2.02
C GLU A 101 1.07 -9.96 0.69
N ILE A 102 0.34 -8.84 0.74
CA ILE A 102 -0.08 -8.11 -0.46
C ILE A 102 1.13 -7.58 -1.24
N LEU A 103 2.12 -7.00 -0.54
CA LEU A 103 3.29 -6.42 -1.19
C LEU A 103 4.11 -7.47 -1.95
N ASP A 104 4.27 -8.66 -1.39
CA ASP A 104 4.98 -9.78 -2.01
C ASP A 104 4.23 -10.27 -3.26
N VAL A 105 2.96 -10.68 -3.12
CA VAL A 105 2.20 -11.28 -4.23
C VAL A 105 1.89 -10.31 -5.36
N THR A 106 1.88 -9.00 -5.09
CA THR A 106 1.67 -7.96 -6.11
C THR A 106 2.96 -7.52 -6.80
N GLY A 107 4.11 -7.93 -6.27
CA GLY A 107 5.43 -7.59 -6.80
C GLY A 107 5.88 -6.16 -6.53
N ILE A 108 5.28 -5.50 -5.52
CA ILE A 108 5.71 -4.18 -5.03
C ILE A 108 6.99 -4.33 -4.21
N GLU A 109 6.97 -5.24 -3.23
CA GLU A 109 8.13 -5.65 -2.45
C GLU A 109 8.16 -7.18 -2.38
N PRO A 110 8.65 -7.84 -3.44
CA PRO A 110 8.94 -9.27 -3.37
C PRO A 110 10.01 -9.54 -2.32
N ASP A 111 9.93 -10.70 -1.67
CA ASP A 111 10.94 -11.16 -0.72
C ASP A 111 12.37 -11.08 -1.27
N ASP A 112 13.31 -10.72 -0.39
CA ASP A 112 14.75 -10.59 -0.66
C ASP A 112 15.13 -9.63 -1.80
N ASP A 113 14.27 -8.67 -2.14
CA ASP A 113 14.55 -7.67 -3.18
C ASP A 113 14.96 -6.31 -2.63
N PRO A 114 16.27 -6.03 -2.47
CA PRO A 114 16.73 -4.74 -1.93
C PRO A 114 16.45 -3.55 -2.86
N ALA A 115 16.03 -3.82 -4.09
CA ALA A 115 15.68 -2.81 -5.08
C ALA A 115 14.15 -2.72 -5.31
N ALA A 116 13.33 -3.30 -4.42
CA ALA A 116 11.89 -3.20 -4.42
C ALA A 116 11.37 -1.75 -4.50
N CYS A 117 10.08 -1.61 -4.79
CA CYS A 117 9.41 -0.31 -4.78
C CYS A 117 9.39 0.30 -3.38
N ARG A 118 9.28 1.62 -3.33
CA ARG A 118 9.00 2.32 -2.06
C ARG A 118 7.50 2.34 -1.84
N TRP A 119 7.07 2.00 -0.63
CA TRP A 119 5.67 1.82 -0.28
C TRP A 119 5.38 2.21 1.18
N ALA A 120 4.20 2.72 1.48
CA ALA A 120 3.77 3.05 2.84
C ALA A 120 2.36 2.52 3.09
N ALA A 121 2.13 1.97 4.28
CA ALA A 121 0.83 1.50 4.74
C ALA A 121 0.29 2.46 5.81
N LEU A 122 -0.89 3.02 5.53
CA LEU A 122 -1.51 4.10 6.30
C LEU A 122 -2.83 3.61 6.90
N ARG A 123 -3.01 3.88 8.18
CA ARG A 123 -4.27 3.69 8.90
C ARG A 123 -4.97 5.04 8.98
N ASN A 124 -6.16 5.07 8.39
CA ASN A 124 -6.97 6.27 8.19
C ASN A 124 -8.39 6.10 8.75
N THR A 125 -8.85 4.85 8.85
CA THR A 125 -10.14 4.47 9.42
C THR A 125 -9.94 3.28 10.35
N THR A 126 -10.90 3.04 11.23
CA THR A 126 -10.85 1.89 12.15
C THR A 126 -10.87 0.54 11.41
N ASP A 127 -11.61 0.45 10.32
CA ASP A 127 -11.86 -0.75 9.53
C ASP A 127 -10.98 -0.87 8.26
N GLY A 128 -10.06 0.07 8.04
CA GLY A 128 -9.41 0.23 6.75
C GLY A 128 -7.91 0.51 6.79
N LEU A 129 -7.23 0.00 5.77
CA LEU A 129 -5.82 0.20 5.52
C LEU A 129 -5.62 0.66 4.08
N ASP A 130 -4.73 1.63 3.86
CA ASP A 130 -4.36 2.10 2.52
C ASP A 130 -2.86 1.90 2.30
N ILE A 131 -2.49 1.12 1.28
CA ILE A 131 -1.09 0.92 0.87
C ILE A 131 -0.83 1.77 -0.37
N VAL A 132 0.20 2.62 -0.30
CA VAL A 132 0.60 3.53 -1.38
C VAL A 132 2.02 3.18 -1.81
N ALA A 133 2.26 2.98 -3.10
CA ALA A 133 3.59 2.67 -3.60
C ALA A 133 3.90 3.37 -4.92
N THR A 134 5.18 3.64 -5.19
CA THR A 134 5.61 4.06 -6.52
C THR A 134 6.03 2.85 -7.34
N VAL A 135 5.49 2.72 -8.55
CA VAL A 135 5.74 1.54 -9.41
C VAL A 135 7.12 1.55 -10.07
N ILE A 136 7.95 2.55 -9.76
CA ILE A 136 9.35 2.60 -10.14
C ILE A 136 10.16 2.09 -8.95
N ARG A 137 10.88 0.99 -9.20
CA ARG A 137 11.80 0.35 -8.27
C ARG A 137 12.96 1.26 -7.92
N GLN A 138 13.65 0.97 -6.82
CA GLN A 138 14.82 1.76 -6.40
C GLN A 138 15.98 1.73 -7.42
N ASP A 139 16.08 0.67 -8.22
CA ASP A 139 17.02 0.55 -9.35
C ASP A 139 16.57 1.31 -10.62
N GLY A 140 15.38 1.92 -10.64
CA GLY A 140 14.81 2.68 -11.76
C GLY A 140 14.03 1.84 -12.78
N ARG A 141 13.95 0.53 -12.60
CA ARG A 141 13.10 -0.34 -13.43
C ARG A 141 11.63 -0.23 -13.01
N TRP A 142 10.73 -0.65 -13.89
CA TRP A 142 9.31 -0.80 -13.53
C TRP A 142 9.11 -2.06 -12.69
N ALA A 143 8.23 -1.98 -11.69
CA ALA A 143 7.72 -3.15 -10.99
C ALA A 143 6.95 -4.08 -11.93
N ARG A 144 6.93 -5.38 -11.60
CA ARG A 144 6.22 -6.40 -12.38
C ARG A 144 4.79 -6.57 -11.87
N LEU A 145 3.91 -5.64 -12.24
CA LEU A 145 2.55 -5.54 -11.70
C LEU A 145 1.50 -6.29 -12.51
N HIS A 146 1.85 -7.43 -13.11
CA HIS A 146 0.88 -8.21 -13.89
C HIS A 146 -0.12 -8.87 -12.94
N ASN A 147 -1.42 -8.66 -13.18
CA ASN A 147 -2.52 -9.20 -12.35
C ASN A 147 -2.47 -8.78 -10.87
N ASP A 148 -1.81 -7.68 -10.54
CA ASP A 148 -1.68 -7.18 -9.17
C ASP A 148 -3.04 -7.01 -8.45
N ALA A 149 -4.06 -6.48 -9.14
CA ALA A 149 -5.41 -6.35 -8.58
C ALA A 149 -6.10 -7.69 -8.30
N TYR A 150 -5.72 -8.76 -9.00
CA TYR A 150 -6.21 -10.11 -8.73
C TYR A 150 -5.46 -10.71 -7.54
N PHE A 151 -4.12 -10.61 -7.53
CA PHE A 151 -3.30 -11.15 -6.44
C PHE A 151 -3.57 -10.47 -5.10
N ALA A 152 -3.76 -9.15 -5.07
CA ALA A 152 -4.13 -8.43 -3.84
C ALA A 152 -5.49 -8.91 -3.30
N ARG A 153 -6.47 -9.14 -4.17
CA ARG A 153 -7.78 -9.71 -3.76
C ARG A 153 -7.66 -11.15 -3.27
N SER A 154 -6.79 -11.96 -3.89
CA SER A 154 -6.52 -13.33 -3.42
C SER A 154 -5.93 -13.28 -2.01
N ALA A 155 -4.88 -12.49 -1.78
CA ALA A 155 -4.26 -12.34 -0.46
C ALA A 155 -5.27 -11.92 0.62
N CYS A 156 -6.10 -10.92 0.35
CA CYS A 156 -7.16 -10.55 1.30
C CYS A 156 -8.17 -11.67 1.58
N ALA A 157 -8.52 -12.48 0.57
CA ALA A 157 -9.42 -13.61 0.77
C ALA A 157 -8.74 -14.75 1.56
N ASP A 158 -7.49 -15.05 1.24
CA ASP A 158 -6.69 -16.09 1.91
C ASP A 158 -6.43 -15.70 3.38
N PHE A 159 -6.13 -14.43 3.65
CA PHE A 159 -5.99 -13.89 5.00
C PHE A 159 -7.31 -13.87 5.78
N ALA A 160 -8.42 -13.48 5.16
CA ALA A 160 -9.72 -13.52 5.82
C ALA A 160 -10.09 -14.96 6.26
N PHE A 161 -9.77 -15.93 5.41
CA PHE A 161 -9.95 -17.35 5.69
C PHE A 161 -9.04 -17.83 6.83
N SER A 162 -7.76 -17.45 6.84
CA SER A 162 -6.80 -17.86 7.89
C SER A 162 -7.17 -17.28 9.27
N GLN A 163 -7.77 -16.10 9.30
CA GLN A 163 -8.26 -15.43 10.51
C GLN A 163 -9.66 -15.90 10.96
N GLY A 164 -10.29 -16.80 10.19
CA GLY A 164 -11.63 -17.32 10.51
C GLY A 164 -12.76 -16.28 10.39
N LEU A 165 -12.53 -15.17 9.66
CA LEU A 165 -13.53 -14.11 9.51
C LEU A 165 -14.80 -14.62 8.81
N ASP A 166 -14.66 -15.66 7.99
CA ASP A 166 -15.74 -16.25 7.19
C ASP A 166 -16.65 -17.21 8.00
N GLU A 167 -16.33 -17.48 9.27
CA GLU A 167 -17.14 -18.33 10.14
C GLU A 167 -18.31 -17.55 10.79
N PRO A 168 -19.55 -18.08 10.78
CA PRO A 168 -20.65 -17.44 11.49
C PRO A 168 -20.42 -17.49 13.00
N LEU A 169 -20.52 -16.32 13.65
CA LEU A 169 -20.50 -16.13 15.11
C LEU A 169 -21.51 -17.01 15.86
#